data_AF-A0A1D9GTR1-F1
#
_entry.id   AF-A0A1D9GTR1-F1
#
_cell.length_a   1.000
_cell.length_b   1.000
_cell.length_c   1.000
_cell.angle_alpha   90.00
_cell.angle_beta   90.00
_cell.angle_gamma   90.00
#
_symmetry.space_group_name_H-M   'P 1'
#
loop_
_entity.id
_entity.type
_entity.pdbx_description
1 polymer ?
#
loop_
_entity_poly.entity_id
_entity_poly.type
_entity_poly.pdbx_seq_one_letter_code
_entity_poly.pdbx_strand_id
1 'polypeptide(L)'
;MKPVYTCQMPIRWGDMDAMGHVNNTVYFRYMEQARISWFESLGRGGKDADGCGPVVINAHMTFLRQLRYPGDIECRLYAGAPGRTSFETRIEIRRIDEPEVVYAEGGAKVVWCDYEAEKSVPLPEAILALITG
;
A
#
# COMPACT_ATOMS: atom_id res chain seq x y z
N MET A 1 -10.15 -11.15 6.96
CA MET A 1 -8.86 -10.65 7.48
C MET A 1 -9.08 -9.21 7.92
N LYS A 2 -8.56 -8.78 9.08
CA LYS A 2 -8.69 -7.38 9.53
C LYS A 2 -7.61 -6.54 8.82
N PRO A 3 -7.91 -5.30 8.37
CA PRO A 3 -6.88 -4.44 7.82
C PRO A 3 -5.86 -4.04 8.91
N VAL A 4 -4.58 -4.01 8.56
CA VAL A 4 -3.51 -3.47 9.41
C VAL A 4 -3.51 -1.95 9.44
N TYR A 5 -4.09 -1.33 8.40
CA TYR A 5 -4.22 0.10 8.28
C TYR A 5 -5.40 0.47 7.38
N THR A 6 -6.03 1.60 7.66
CA THR A 6 -7.08 2.16 6.81
C THR A 6 -6.87 3.66 6.73
N CYS A 7 -6.88 4.21 5.51
CA CYS A 7 -6.78 5.65 5.29
C CYS A 7 -7.77 6.10 4.23
N GLN A 8 -8.16 7.36 4.34
CA GLN A 8 -9.07 8.01 3.41
C GLN A 8 -8.31 9.10 2.65
N MET A 9 -8.59 9.25 1.37
CA MET A 9 -7.99 10.30 0.54
C MET A 9 -8.94 10.73 -0.59
N PRO A 10 -8.91 12.01 -0.99
CA PRO A 10 -9.72 12.49 -2.09
C PRO A 10 -9.17 11.97 -3.42
N ILE A 11 -10.08 11.63 -4.35
CA ILE A 11 -9.74 11.56 -5.77
C ILE A 11 -9.51 13.00 -6.21
N ARG A 12 -8.35 13.29 -6.78
CA ARG A 12 -8.01 14.64 -7.28
C ARG A 12 -8.52 14.77 -8.70
N TRP A 13 -8.87 15.99 -9.11
CA TRP A 13 -9.27 16.26 -10.50
C TRP A 13 -8.20 15.78 -11.50
N GLY A 14 -6.92 15.98 -11.19
CA GLY A 14 -5.79 15.56 -12.01
C GLY A 14 -5.46 14.07 -11.99
N ASP A 15 -6.16 13.25 -11.19
CA ASP A 15 -5.98 11.81 -11.18
C ASP A 15 -6.69 11.14 -12.38
N MET A 16 -7.62 11.85 -13.02
CA MET A 16 -8.32 11.36 -14.21
C MET A 16 -7.51 11.62 -15.48
N ASP A 17 -7.60 10.69 -16.42
CA ASP A 17 -7.06 10.88 -17.77
C ASP A 17 -8.18 11.22 -18.78
N ALA A 18 -7.79 11.33 -20.06
CA ALA A 18 -8.67 11.68 -21.15
C ALA A 18 -9.85 10.69 -21.35
N MET A 19 -9.80 9.50 -20.75
CA MET A 19 -10.86 8.49 -20.83
C MET A 19 -11.98 8.71 -19.79
N GLY A 20 -11.89 9.77 -18.99
CA GLY A 20 -12.98 10.18 -18.08
C GLY A 20 -13.09 9.34 -16.82
N HIS A 21 -11.99 8.72 -16.40
CA HIS A 21 -11.84 8.00 -15.14
C HIS A 21 -10.41 8.14 -14.61
N VAL A 22 -10.19 7.74 -13.36
CA VAL A 22 -8.85 7.71 -12.75
C VAL A 22 -7.91 6.85 -13.60
N ASN A 23 -6.74 7.38 -13.91
CA ASN A 23 -5.72 6.67 -14.68
C ASN A 23 -5.23 5.44 -13.89
N ASN A 24 -5.01 4.32 -14.59
CA ASN A 24 -4.64 3.06 -13.95
C ASN A 24 -3.36 3.14 -13.09
N THR A 25 -2.39 3.98 -13.46
CA THR A 25 -1.14 4.17 -12.70
C THR A 25 -1.36 4.84 -11.35
N VAL A 26 -2.41 5.67 -11.23
CA VAL A 26 -2.72 6.41 -10.00
C VAL A 26 -3.19 5.48 -8.89
N TYR A 27 -3.83 4.35 -9.20
CA TYR A 27 -4.18 3.35 -8.19
C TYR A 27 -2.95 2.81 -7.45
N PHE A 28 -1.81 2.68 -8.12
CA PHE A 28 -0.55 2.31 -7.46
C PHE A 28 -0.04 3.41 -6.53
N ARG A 29 -0.29 4.68 -6.86
CA ARG A 29 0.01 5.81 -5.97
C ARG A 29 -0.88 5.83 -4.73
N TYR A 30 -2.16 5.50 -4.86
CA TYR A 30 -3.04 5.31 -3.69
C TYR A 30 -2.54 4.18 -2.79
N MET A 31 -2.12 3.05 -3.38
CA MET A 31 -1.54 1.94 -2.62
C MET A 31 -0.21 2.29 -1.95
N GLU A 32 0.67 3.00 -2.65
CA GLU A 32 1.93 3.51 -2.12
C GLU A 32 1.68 4.45 -0.93
N GLN A 33 0.79 5.44 -1.09
CA GLN A 33 0.43 6.36 -0.03
C GLN A 33 -0.14 5.64 1.19
N ALA A 34 -1.06 4.68 1.00
CA ALA A 34 -1.62 3.90 2.11
C ALA A 34 -0.54 3.12 2.88
N ARG A 35 0.45 2.57 2.17
CA ARG A 35 1.57 1.83 2.77
C ARG A 35 2.53 2.76 3.50
N ILE A 36 2.89 3.90 2.92
CA ILE A 36 3.76 4.87 3.58
C ILE A 36 3.07 5.43 4.81
N SER A 37 1.80 5.80 4.74
CA SER A 37 1.05 6.28 5.91
C SER A 37 0.90 5.22 7.00
N TRP A 38 0.78 3.94 6.63
CA TRP A 38 0.88 2.86 7.60
C TRP A 38 2.25 2.83 8.28
N PHE A 39 3.35 2.84 7.52
CA PHE A 39 4.70 2.88 8.10
C PHE A 39 4.95 4.13 8.95
N GLU A 40 4.50 5.30 8.53
CA GLU A 40 4.58 6.56 9.29
C GLU A 40 3.80 6.48 10.60
N SER A 41 2.61 5.86 10.60
CA SER A 41 1.82 5.65 11.83
C SER A 41 2.54 4.78 12.88
N LEU A 42 3.56 4.06 12.43
CA LEU A 42 4.44 3.22 13.25
C LEU A 42 5.79 3.89 13.55
N GLY A 43 5.98 5.14 13.11
CA GLY A 43 7.25 5.86 13.24
C GLY A 43 8.35 5.40 12.28
N ARG A 44 7.99 4.79 11.13
CA ARG A 44 8.92 4.11 10.19
C ARG A 44 8.77 4.54 8.72
N GLY A 45 8.40 5.79 8.47
CA GLY A 45 8.11 6.31 7.11
C GLY A 45 9.31 6.46 6.14
N GLY A 46 10.44 5.80 6.38
CA GLY A 46 11.66 5.97 5.59
C GLY A 46 12.68 4.86 5.84
N LYS A 47 13.95 5.13 5.52
CA LYS A 47 15.05 4.25 5.91
C LYS A 47 15.16 4.22 7.43
N ASP A 48 15.38 3.05 7.98
CA ASP A 48 15.77 2.85 9.36
C ASP A 48 17.13 3.53 9.62
N ALA A 49 17.48 3.73 10.89
CA ALA A 49 18.71 4.44 11.29
C ALA A 49 20.00 3.74 10.82
N ASP A 50 19.94 2.43 10.56
CA ASP A 50 21.02 1.62 10.02
C ASP A 50 21.10 1.64 8.48
N GLY A 51 20.28 2.46 7.82
CA GLY A 51 20.24 2.57 6.37
C GLY A 51 19.44 1.47 5.68
N CYS A 52 18.82 0.54 6.43
CA CYS A 52 17.94 -0.49 5.89
C CYS A 52 16.51 0.04 5.67
N GLY A 53 15.69 -0.68 4.90
CA GLY A 53 14.28 -0.32 4.75
C GLY A 53 13.53 -1.11 3.69
N PRO A 54 12.25 -0.78 3.47
CA PRO A 54 11.37 -1.51 2.57
C PRO A 54 11.64 -1.19 1.10
N VAL A 55 11.79 -2.22 0.28
CA VAL A 55 11.84 -2.16 -1.19
C VAL A 55 10.71 -3.01 -1.77
N VAL A 56 9.96 -2.44 -2.72
CA VAL A 56 8.91 -3.15 -3.46
C VAL A 56 9.54 -3.90 -4.63
N ILE A 57 9.43 -5.23 -4.65
CA ILE A 57 9.99 -6.07 -5.73
C ILE A 57 8.93 -6.60 -6.70
N ASN A 58 7.65 -6.49 -6.32
CA ASN A 58 6.52 -6.81 -7.17
C ASN A 58 5.32 -5.97 -6.73
N ALA A 59 4.54 -5.49 -7.69
CA ALA A 59 3.25 -4.85 -7.44
C ALA A 59 2.24 -5.29 -8.51
N HIS A 60 0.98 -5.44 -8.10
CA HIS A 60 -0.12 -5.80 -8.99
C HIS A 60 -1.40 -5.05 -8.58
N MET A 61 -2.29 -4.87 -9.55
CA MET A 61 -3.59 -4.23 -9.34
C MET A 61 -4.61 -4.84 -10.31
N THR A 62 -5.78 -5.15 -9.78
CA THR A 62 -6.98 -5.56 -10.52
C THR A 62 -7.98 -4.41 -10.44
N PHE A 63 -8.34 -3.86 -11.60
CA PHE A 63 -9.29 -2.75 -11.71
C PHE A 63 -10.70 -3.30 -11.92
N LEU A 64 -11.48 -3.39 -10.85
CA LEU A 64 -12.83 -3.98 -10.88
C LEU A 64 -13.87 -2.97 -11.38
N ARG A 65 -13.71 -1.69 -11.01
CA ARG A 65 -14.59 -0.58 -11.39
C ARG A 65 -13.80 0.72 -11.52
N GLN A 66 -14.30 1.60 -12.38
CA GLN A 66 -13.69 2.91 -12.64
C GLN A 66 -14.00 3.91 -11.51
N LEU A 67 -12.97 4.51 -10.92
CA LEU A 67 -13.11 5.67 -10.05
C LEU A 67 -13.22 6.96 -10.89
N ARG A 68 -13.97 7.94 -10.39
CA ARG A 68 -14.17 9.25 -11.04
C ARG A 68 -14.19 10.36 -10.01
N TYR A 69 -13.61 11.49 -10.37
CA TYR A 69 -13.78 12.75 -9.63
C TYR A 69 -15.19 13.33 -9.88
N PRO A 70 -15.81 13.98 -8.88
CA PRO A 70 -15.39 14.07 -7.49
C PRO A 70 -15.71 12.81 -6.67
N GLY A 71 -14.97 12.62 -5.59
CA GLY A 71 -15.23 11.55 -4.62
C GLY A 71 -14.03 11.29 -3.71
N ASP A 72 -14.28 10.63 -2.60
CA ASP A 72 -13.26 10.19 -1.65
C ASP A 72 -13.18 8.66 -1.66
N ILE A 73 -11.97 8.15 -1.49
CA ILE A 73 -11.71 6.71 -1.39
C ILE A 73 -11.24 6.32 -0.01
N GLU A 74 -11.60 5.10 0.38
CA GLU A 74 -11.02 4.39 1.51
C GLU A 74 -10.11 3.27 0.99
N CYS A 75 -8.86 3.31 1.45
CA CYS A 75 -7.85 2.31 1.19
C CYS A 75 -7.70 1.43 2.44
N ARG A 76 -8.07 0.15 2.34
CA ARG A 76 -7.85 -0.85 3.40
C ARG A 76 -6.61 -1.66 3.05
N LEU A 77 -5.57 -1.54 3.87
CA LEU A 77 -4.31 -2.25 3.70
C LEU A 77 -4.27 -3.48 4.63
N TYR A 78 -3.79 -4.59 4.09
CA TYR A 78 -3.62 -5.86 4.78
C TYR A 78 -2.18 -6.32 4.63
N ALA A 79 -1.63 -6.99 5.64
CA ALA A 79 -0.33 -7.64 5.58
C ALA A 79 -0.51 -9.17 5.61
N GLY A 80 0.22 -9.86 4.74
CA GLY A 80 0.31 -11.31 4.74
C GLY A 80 1.36 -11.82 5.74
N ALA A 81 1.44 -13.14 5.85
CA ALA A 81 2.41 -13.77 6.74
C ALA A 81 3.86 -13.38 6.36
N PRO A 82 4.72 -13.09 7.35
CA PRO A 82 6.12 -12.82 7.09
C PRO A 82 6.88 -14.05 6.59
N GLY A 83 7.76 -13.82 5.62
CA GLY A 83 8.93 -14.66 5.39
C GLY A 83 10.14 -14.13 6.18
N ARG A 84 11.35 -14.62 5.85
CA ARG A 84 12.58 -14.16 6.52
C ARG A 84 12.90 -12.69 6.29
N THR A 85 12.79 -12.24 5.04
CA THR A 85 13.20 -10.89 4.60
C THR A 85 12.07 -10.09 3.95
N SER A 86 10.88 -10.69 3.81
CA SER A 86 9.82 -10.14 2.99
C SER A 86 8.44 -10.48 3.52
N PHE A 87 7.45 -9.67 3.16
CA PHE A 87 6.03 -9.96 3.37
C PHE A 87 5.20 -9.43 2.21
N GLU A 88 4.01 -9.99 2.04
CA GLU A 88 3.04 -9.50 1.06
C GLU A 88 2.15 -8.43 1.71
N THR A 89 1.77 -7.44 0.91
CA THR A 89 0.68 -6.52 1.25
C THR A 89 -0.45 -6.70 0.27
N ARG A 90 -1.68 -6.60 0.74
CA ARG A 90 -2.88 -6.46 -0.10
C ARG A 90 -3.55 -5.14 0.19
N ILE A 91 -4.17 -4.56 -0.82
CA ILE A 91 -5.00 -3.38 -0.68
C ILE A 91 -6.37 -3.62 -1.31
N GLU A 92 -7.39 -3.05 -0.69
CA GLU A 92 -8.69 -2.87 -1.31
C GLU A 92 -9.03 -1.38 -1.30
N ILE A 93 -9.44 -0.87 -2.46
CA ILE A 93 -9.82 0.52 -2.67
C ILE A 93 -11.32 0.57 -2.89
N ARG A 94 -12.01 1.41 -2.13
CA ARG A 94 -13.46 1.60 -2.16
C ARG A 94 -13.78 3.09 -2.21
N ARG A 95 -14.94 3.47 -2.74
CA ARG A 95 -15.46 4.82 -2.47
C ARG A 95 -16.07 4.87 -1.08
N ILE A 96 -15.97 6.01 -0.41
CA ILE A 96 -16.56 6.19 0.93
C ILE A 96 -18.10 6.16 0.88
N ASP A 97 -18.69 6.65 -0.20
CA ASP A 97 -20.14 6.61 -0.43
C ASP A 97 -20.67 5.22 -0.88
N GLU A 98 -19.78 4.27 -1.19
CA GLU A 98 -20.10 2.88 -1.53
C GLU A 98 -19.18 1.90 -0.78
N PRO A 99 -19.23 1.84 0.57
CA PRO A 99 -18.24 1.14 1.39
C PRO A 99 -18.25 -0.40 1.26
N GLU A 100 -19.28 -0.95 0.64
CA GLU A 100 -19.40 -2.39 0.37
C GLU A 100 -18.85 -2.79 -1.01
N VAL A 101 -18.55 -1.82 -1.87
CA VAL A 101 -18.11 -2.05 -3.25
C VAL A 101 -16.60 -1.89 -3.36
N VAL A 102 -15.90 -2.97 -3.73
CA VAL A 102 -14.49 -2.92 -4.08
C VAL A 102 -14.34 -2.41 -5.51
N TYR A 103 -13.66 -1.27 -5.66
CA TYR A 103 -13.37 -0.64 -6.94
C TYR A 103 -12.07 -1.14 -7.55
N ALA A 104 -11.07 -1.40 -6.72
CA ALA A 104 -9.85 -2.08 -7.12
C ALA A 104 -9.29 -2.88 -5.94
N GLU A 105 -8.61 -3.96 -6.26
CA GLU A 105 -7.79 -4.69 -5.31
C GLU A 105 -6.40 -4.86 -5.89
N GLY A 106 -5.40 -4.90 -5.02
CA GLY A 106 -4.02 -5.05 -5.46
C GLY A 106 -3.14 -5.54 -4.34
N GLY A 107 -1.85 -5.50 -4.60
CA GLY A 107 -0.87 -5.89 -3.62
C GLY A 107 0.54 -5.63 -4.08
N ALA A 108 1.46 -5.82 -3.14
CA ALA A 108 2.88 -5.74 -3.42
C ALA A 108 3.68 -6.58 -2.45
N LYS A 109 4.78 -7.14 -2.96
CA LYS A 109 5.79 -7.82 -2.16
C LYS A 109 6.85 -6.83 -1.70
N VAL A 110 6.98 -6.69 -0.38
CA VAL A 110 7.98 -5.84 0.27
C VAL A 110 9.13 -6.71 0.75
N VAL A 111 10.35 -6.31 0.45
CA VAL A 111 11.58 -6.91 0.97
C VAL A 111 12.32 -5.86 1.79
N TRP A 112 12.83 -6.22 2.96
CA TRP A 112 13.74 -5.36 3.69
C TRP A 112 15.14 -5.47 3.10
N CYS A 113 15.74 -4.35 2.76
CA CYS A 113 17.05 -4.29 2.13
C CYS A 113 17.96 -3.29 2.83
N ASP A 114 19.24 -3.66 2.92
CA ASP A 114 20.34 -2.70 3.07
C ASP A 114 20.49 -1.97 1.73
N TYR A 115 20.33 -0.65 1.75
CA TYR A 115 20.38 0.17 0.54
C TYR A 115 21.79 0.38 0.00
N GLU A 116 22.82 0.31 0.84
CA GLU A 116 24.21 0.47 0.41
C GLU A 116 24.75 -0.84 -0.16
N ALA A 117 24.46 -1.96 0.51
CA ALA A 117 24.89 -3.28 0.07
C ALA A 117 24.01 -3.87 -1.05
N GLU A 118 22.85 -3.26 -1.33
CA GLU A 118 21.82 -3.75 -2.26
C GLU A 118 21.42 -5.21 -1.99
N LYS A 119 21.34 -5.58 -0.71
CA LYS A 119 21.06 -6.95 -0.26
C LYS A 119 19.87 -7.00 0.67
N SER A 120 19.06 -8.04 0.53
CA SER A 120 17.96 -8.29 1.46
C SER A 120 18.48 -8.66 2.85
N VAL A 121 17.86 -8.12 3.88
CA VAL A 121 18.14 -8.38 5.30
C VAL A 121 16.90 -8.95 6.00
N PRO A 122 17.04 -9.62 7.15
CA PRO A 122 15.88 -10.06 7.92
C PRO A 122 14.92 -8.90 8.22
N LEU A 123 13.63 -9.20 8.28
CA LEU A 123 12.64 -8.20 8.70
C LEU A 123 12.95 -7.70 10.12
N PRO A 124 12.86 -6.39 10.39
CA PRO A 124 13.00 -5.87 11.74
C PRO A 124 11.97 -6.49 12.68
N GLU A 125 12.36 -6.74 13.94
CA GLU A 125 11.47 -7.32 14.96
C GLU A 125 10.17 -6.52 15.12
N ALA A 126 10.26 -5.19 15.06
CA ALA A 126 9.10 -4.31 15.11
C ALA A 126 8.11 -4.56 13.95
N ILE A 127 8.60 -4.84 12.75
CA ILE A 127 7.74 -5.17 11.59
C ILE A 127 7.11 -6.54 11.80
N LEU A 128 7.88 -7.53 12.24
CA LEU A 128 7.39 -8.87 12.53
C LEU A 128 6.25 -8.83 13.56
N ALA A 129 6.43 -8.13 14.68
CA ALA A 129 5.42 -8.01 15.73
C ALA A 129 4.08 -7.45 15.22
N LEU A 130 4.12 -6.55 14.24
CA LEU A 130 2.93 -5.90 13.69
C LEU A 130 2.15 -6.74 12.68
N ILE A 131 2.83 -7.65 11.97
CA ILE A 131 2.21 -8.47 10.92
C ILE A 131 1.84 -9.87 11.41
N THR A 132 2.34 -10.30 12.58
CA THR A 132 1.96 -11.57 13.21
C THR A 132 0.91 -11.45 14.31
N GLY A 133 0.66 -10.23 14.81
CA GLY A 133 -0.37 -9.94 15.82
C GLY A 133 -1.73 -9.61 15.21
#